data_AF-A0A4V3K621-F1
#
_entry.id   AF-A0A4V3K621-F1
#
_cell.length_a   1.000
_cell.length_b   1.000
_cell.length_c   1.000
_cell.angle_alpha   90.00
_cell.angle_beta   90.00
_cell.angle_gamma   90.00
#
_symmetry.space_group_name_H-M   'P 1'
#
loop_
_entity.id
_entity.type
_entity.pdbx_description
1 polymer ?
#
loop_
_entity_poly.entity_id
_entity_poly.type
_entity_poly.pdbx_seq_one_letter_code
_entity_poly.pdbx_strand_id
1 'polypeptide(L)'
;VPTLGITYALGIDGISALFVFLTALLGWICVLASWTAIDRKVKEFMVSLLAMQALMLGVFCALDLFLFYVFWEAMLIPMYVIIGVWGGDGRVYAA
;
A
#
# COMPACT_ATOMS: atom_id res chain seq x y z
N VAL A 1 16.79 16.16 6.46
CA VAL A 1 16.84 17.18 7.54
C VAL A 1 17.90 16.71 8.51
N PRO A 2 19.20 17.02 8.27
CA PRO A 2 20.30 16.36 8.98
C PRO A 2 20.26 16.56 10.49
N THR A 3 19.71 17.70 10.93
CA THR A 3 19.53 18.08 12.34
C THR A 3 18.56 17.18 13.12
N LEU A 4 17.65 16.48 12.43
CA LEU A 4 16.70 15.54 13.04
C LEU A 4 17.14 14.07 12.87
N GLY A 5 18.29 13.81 12.23
CA GLY A 5 18.74 12.45 11.90
C GLY A 5 17.91 11.74 10.81
N ILE A 6 16.92 12.41 10.23
CA ILE A 6 16.02 11.81 9.23
C ILE A 6 16.70 11.79 7.86
N THR A 7 16.83 10.58 7.31
CA THR A 7 17.40 10.34 5.97
C THR A 7 16.44 9.57 5.08
N TYR A 8 16.41 9.90 3.79
CA TYR A 8 15.68 9.11 2.80
C TYR A 8 16.58 7.95 2.35
N ALA A 9 16.59 6.88 3.15
CA ALA A 9 17.38 5.69 2.88
C ALA A 9 16.45 4.51 2.59
N LEU A 10 16.59 3.95 1.38
CA LEU A 10 15.90 2.74 0.96
C LEU A 10 16.91 1.62 0.75
N GLY A 11 16.55 0.41 1.18
CA GLY A 11 17.37 -0.78 1.02
C GLY A 11 16.55 -2.05 1.17
N ILE A 12 17.09 -3.15 0.67
CA ILE A 12 16.46 -4.46 0.71
C ILE A 12 17.45 -5.42 1.36
N ASP A 13 17.04 -6.04 2.46
CA ASP A 13 17.77 -7.15 3.08
C ASP A 13 17.11 -8.50 2.71
N GLY A 14 17.64 -9.61 3.25
CA GLY A 14 17.11 -10.94 2.96
C GLY A 14 15.66 -11.16 3.41
N ILE A 15 15.20 -10.46 4.45
CA ILE A 15 13.83 -10.56 4.98
C ILE A 15 12.90 -9.67 4.17
N SER A 16 13.27 -8.42 3.94
CA SER A 16 12.53 -7.47 3.10
C SER A 16 12.35 -7.99 1.68
N ALA A 17 13.35 -8.67 1.11
CA ALA A 17 13.23 -9.26 -0.23
C ALA A 17 12.05 -10.23 -0.35
N LEU A 18 11.83 -11.07 0.67
CA LEU A 18 10.70 -12.01 0.71
C LEU A 18 9.36 -11.27 0.70
N PHE A 19 9.24 -10.22 1.52
CA PHE A 19 8.00 -9.44 1.63
C PHE A 19 7.76 -8.57 0.40
N VAL A 20 8.79 -7.97 -0.19
CA VAL A 20 8.71 -7.24 -1.46
C VAL A 20 8.19 -8.16 -2.57
N PHE A 21 8.72 -9.38 -2.68
CA PHE A 21 8.24 -10.36 -3.65
C PHE A 21 6.79 -10.77 -3.38
N LEU A 22 6.44 -11.04 -2.12
CA LEU A 22 5.08 -11.39 -1.73
C LEU A 22 4.09 -10.26 -2.04
N THR A 23 4.42 -9.01 -1.73
CA THR A 23 3.59 -7.83 -2.04
C THR A 23 3.44 -7.64 -3.55
N ALA A 24 4.49 -7.87 -4.33
CA ALA A 24 4.41 -7.82 -5.80
C ALA A 24 3.46 -8.91 -6.34
N LEU A 25 3.61 -10.15 -5.87
CA LEU A 25 2.79 -11.29 -6.26
C LEU A 25 1.31 -11.09 -5.89
N LEU A 26 1.05 -10.68 -4.65
CA LEU A 26 -0.30 -10.44 -4.16
C LEU A 26 -0.98 -9.29 -4.90
N GLY A 27 -0.28 -8.20 -5.21
CA GLY A 27 -0.87 -7.12 -6.01
C GLY A 27 -1.31 -7.61 -7.40
N TRP A 28 -0.52 -8.48 -8.04
CA TRP A 28 -0.91 -9.10 -9.31
C TRP A 28 -2.17 -9.96 -9.17
N ILE A 29 -2.26 -10.77 -8.12
CA ILE A 29 -3.44 -11.60 -7.81
C ILE A 29 -4.66 -10.72 -7.50
N CYS A 30 -4.50 -9.62 -6.75
CA CYS A 30 -5.58 -8.68 -6.45
C CYS A 30 -6.15 -8.04 -7.72
N VAL A 31 -5.30 -7.66 -8.68
CA VAL A 31 -5.75 -7.14 -9.97
C VAL A 31 -6.58 -8.19 -10.70
N LEU A 32 -6.11 -9.45 -10.78
CA LEU A 32 -6.86 -10.53 -11.41
C LEU A 32 -8.20 -10.81 -10.72
N ALA A 33 -8.23 -10.86 -9.39
CA ALA A 33 -9.44 -11.11 -8.62
C ALA A 33 -10.46 -9.98 -8.75
N SER A 34 -10.00 -8.74 -8.93
CA SER A 34 -10.88 -7.58 -9.07
C SER A 34 -11.61 -7.49 -10.41
N TRP A 35 -11.20 -8.28 -11.42
CA TRP A 35 -11.73 -8.20 -12.78
C TRP A 35 -13.24 -8.44 -12.89
N THR A 36 -13.78 -9.32 -12.05
CA THR A 36 -15.22 -9.63 -11.99
C THR A 36 -15.92 -8.98 -10.80
N ALA A 37 -15.17 -8.43 -9.85
CA ALA A 37 -15.72 -7.86 -8.62
C ALA A 37 -15.98 -6.34 -8.72
N ILE A 38 -15.26 -5.64 -9.60
CA ILE A 38 -15.29 -4.17 -9.70
C ILE A 38 -15.81 -3.75 -11.08
N ASP A 39 -17.11 -3.45 -11.17
CA ASP A 39 -17.73 -2.93 -12.40
C ASP A 39 -17.81 -1.39 -12.45
N ARG A 40 -17.65 -0.72 -11.30
CA ARG A 40 -17.76 0.75 -11.18
C ARG A 40 -16.44 1.39 -10.82
N LYS A 41 -16.14 2.54 -11.43
CA LYS A 41 -14.94 3.36 -11.13
C LYS A 41 -13.64 2.55 -11.15
N VAL A 42 -13.49 1.68 -12.15
CA VAL A 42 -12.36 0.73 -12.26
C VAL A 42 -11.02 1.46 -12.26
N LYS A 43 -10.93 2.63 -12.92
CA LYS A 43 -9.70 3.42 -12.97
C LYS A 43 -9.28 3.89 -11.58
N GLU A 44 -10.22 4.44 -10.81
CA GLU A 44 -9.96 4.94 -9.46
C GLU A 44 -9.58 3.80 -8.51
N PHE A 45 -10.24 2.64 -8.64
CA PHE A 45 -9.87 1.44 -7.88
C PHE A 45 -8.44 1.00 -8.18
N MET A 46 -8.07 0.87 -9.46
CA MET A 46 -6.72 0.43 -9.86
C MET A 46 -5.64 1.42 -9.42
N VAL A 47 -5.90 2.73 -9.49
CA VAL A 47 -4.98 3.74 -8.97
C VAL A 47 -4.80 3.60 -7.46
N SER A 48 -5.90 3.41 -6.71
CA SER A 48 -5.82 3.21 -5.25
C SER A 48 -5.09 1.91 -4.87
N LEU A 49 -5.30 0.83 -5.63
CA LEU A 49 -4.63 -0.46 -5.42
C LEU A 49 -3.12 -0.36 -5.68
N LEU A 50 -2.72 0.27 -6.80
CA LEU A 50 -1.30 0.49 -7.12
C LEU A 50 -0.63 1.43 -6.12
N ALA A 51 -1.34 2.48 -5.66
CA ALA A 51 -0.84 3.36 -4.61
C ALA A 51 -0.62 2.61 -3.29
N MET A 52 -1.59 1.78 -2.89
CA MET A 52 -1.46 0.93 -1.69
C MET A 52 -0.27 -0.04 -1.82
N GLN A 53 -0.09 -0.66 -2.98
CA GLN A 53 1.02 -1.56 -3.25
C GLN A 53 2.37 -0.82 -3.20
N ALA A 54 2.48 0.36 -3.81
CA ALA A 54 3.70 1.15 -3.80
C ALA A 54 4.09 1.60 -2.39
N LEU A 55 3.12 2.03 -1.57
CA LEU A 55 3.35 2.40 -0.17
C LEU A 55 3.78 1.19 0.66
N MET A 56 3.19 0.01 0.43
CA MET A 56 3.59 -1.22 1.11
C MET A 56 5.01 -1.65 0.77
N LEU A 57 5.42 -1.52 -0.50
CA LEU A 57 6.81 -1.72 -0.89
C LEU A 57 7.73 -0.69 -0.20
N GLY A 58 7.28 0.57 -0.09
CA GLY A 58 7.99 1.62 0.66
C GLY A 58 8.23 1.25 2.13
N VAL A 59 7.24 0.66 2.81
CA VAL A 59 7.35 0.19 4.19
C VAL A 59 8.46 -0.86 4.33
N PHE A 60 8.53 -1.85 3.44
CA PHE A 60 9.54 -2.91 3.51
C PHE A 60 10.94 -2.47 3.07
N CYS A 61 11.04 -1.41 2.27
CA CYS A 61 12.31 -0.87 1.80
C CYS A 61 12.87 0.23 2.72
N ALA A 62 12.11 0.77 3.68
CA ALA A 62 12.55 1.88 4.52
C ALA A 62 13.60 1.44 5.54
N LEU A 63 14.78 2.09 5.51
CA LEU A 63 15.86 1.85 6.47
C LEU A 63 15.85 2.82 7.67
N ASP A 64 15.05 3.87 7.59
CA ASP A 64 14.90 4.90 8.61
C ASP A 64 13.53 4.76 9.29
N LEU A 65 13.49 4.82 10.63
CA LEU A 65 12.25 4.64 11.41
C LEU A 65 11.20 5.69 11.09
N PHE A 66 11.61 6.94 10.87
CA PHE A 66 10.68 8.01 10.51
C PHE A 66 10.12 7.79 9.11
N LEU A 67 10.97 7.38 8.16
CA LEU A 67 10.52 7.05 6.80
C LEU A 67 9.56 5.86 6.80
N PHE A 68 9.86 4.81 7.57
CA PHE A 68 8.98 3.66 7.79
C PHE A 68 7.61 4.12 8.30
N TYR A 69 7.60 4.95 9.35
CA TYR A 69 6.37 5.46 9.93
C TYR A 69 5.54 6.27 8.94
N VAL A 70 6.18 7.11 8.13
CA VAL A 70 5.49 7.88 7.08
C VAL A 70 4.85 6.96 6.04
N PHE A 71 5.56 5.93 5.55
CA PHE A 71 4.96 4.97 4.62
C PHE A 71 3.83 4.16 5.24
N TRP A 72 3.98 3.80 6.52
CA TRP A 72 2.97 3.07 7.27
C TRP A 72 1.66 3.86 7.39
N GLU A 73 1.73 5.11 7.84
CA GLU A 73 0.57 6.00 7.95
C GLU A 73 0.00 6.36 6.57
N ALA A 74 0.86 6.60 5.57
CA ALA A 74 0.41 6.95 4.23
C ALA A 74 -0.41 5.84 3.58
N MET A 75 -0.13 4.56 3.87
CA MET A 75 -0.89 3.42 3.35
C MET A 75 -2.35 3.42 3.81
N LEU A 76 -2.66 4.01 4.97
CA LEU A 76 -4.03 4.09 5.48
C LEU A 76 -4.95 4.88 4.54
N ILE A 77 -4.41 5.86 3.79
CA ILE A 77 -5.19 6.70 2.88
C ILE A 77 -5.82 5.88 1.74
N PRO A 78 -5.06 5.17 0.88
CA PRO A 78 -5.67 4.35 -0.17
C PRO A 78 -6.49 3.18 0.39
N MET A 79 -6.11 2.62 1.55
CA MET A 79 -6.93 1.60 2.22
C MET A 79 -8.32 2.13 2.57
N TYR A 80 -8.39 3.31 3.20
CA TYR A 80 -9.65 3.99 3.52
C TYR A 80 -10.50 4.23 2.27
N VAL A 81 -9.89 4.68 1.18
CA VAL A 81 -10.58 4.92 -0.10
C VAL A 81 -11.15 3.63 -0.69
N ILE A 82 -10.37 2.55 -0.67
CA ILE A 82 -10.81 1.24 -1.19
C ILE A 82 -12.03 0.73 -0.42
N ILE A 83 -11.96 0.75 0.92
CA ILE A 83 -13.05 0.30 1.79
C ILE A 83 -14.26 1.23 1.65
N GLY A 84 -14.09 2.54 1.74
CA GLY A 84 -15.20 3.50 1.73
C GLY A 84 -16.00 3.50 0.42
N VAL A 85 -15.35 3.28 -0.73
CA VAL A 85 -16.03 3.34 -2.04
C VAL A 85 -16.48 1.96 -2.52
N TRP A 86 -15.65 0.92 -2.37
CA TRP A 86 -15.93 -0.44 -2.90
C TRP A 86 -16.19 -1.50 -1.84
N GLY A 87 -16.10 -1.17 -0.55
CA GLY A 87 -16.49 -2.06 0.54
C GLY A 87 -17.97 -2.43 0.52
N GLY A 88 -18.31 -3.53 1.18
CA GLY A 88 -19.67 -4.07 1.27
C GLY A 88 -20.59 -3.29 2.20
N ASP A 89 -21.50 -4.00 2.87
CA ASP A 89 -22.39 -3.40 3.86
C ASP A 89 -21.60 -2.93 5.09
N GLY A 90 -21.91 -1.74 5.61
CA GLY A 90 -21.19 -1.15 6.74
C GLY A 90 -19.84 -0.50 6.40
N ARG A 91 -19.53 -0.28 5.11
CA ARG A 91 -18.24 0.26 4.65
C ARG A 91 -17.79 1.60 5.27
N VAL A 92 -18.73 2.43 5.73
CA VAL A 92 -18.42 3.74 6.35
C VAL A 92 -17.93 3.58 7.79
N TYR A 93 -18.35 2.52 8.48
CA TYR A 93 -17.84 2.19 9.81
C TYR A 93 -16.50 1.43 9.74
N ALA A 94 -16.30 0.66 8.68
CA ALA A 94 -15.08 -0.15 8.49
C ALA A 94 -13.89 0.65 7.91
N ALA A 95 -14.17 1.77 7.23
CA ALA A 95 -13.16 2.71 6.76
C ALA A 95 -12.86 3.70 7.88
#